data_AF-K2AQ12-F1
#
_entry.id   AF-K2AQ12-F1
#
_cell.length_a   1.000
_cell.length_b   1.000
_cell.length_c   1.000
_cell.angle_alpha   90.00
_cell.angle_beta   90.00
_cell.angle_gamma   90.00
#
_symmetry.space_group_name_H-M   'P 1'
#
loop_
_entity.id
_entity.type
_entity.pdbx_description
1 polymer ?
#
loop_
_entity_poly.entity_id
_entity_poly.type
_entity_poly.pdbx_seq_one_letter_code
_entity_poly.pdbx_strand_id
1 'polypeptide(L)' 'MKKTPSVSAKFICSKCKSKDCETDEIQVVSGSAWSFQKGPHFQSVTCAKCKYTEFYKK' A
#
# COMPACT_ATOMS: atom_id res chain seq x y z
N MET A 1 -17.74 -0.27 0.68
CA MET A 1 -17.63 -1.59 0.02
C MET A 1 -16.45 -2.35 0.61
N LYS A 2 -16.62 -3.65 0.79
CA LYS A 2 -15.71 -4.57 1.49
C LYS A 2 -14.61 -5.07 0.54
N LYS A 3 -13.39 -5.19 1.11
CA LYS A 3 -12.32 -6.18 0.83
C LYS A 3 -11.98 -6.49 -0.63
N THR A 4 -10.76 -6.12 -1.03
CA THR A 4 -10.03 -6.82 -2.11
C THR A 4 -8.67 -7.31 -1.57
N PRO A 5 -8.62 -8.54 -1.03
CA PRO A 5 -7.36 -9.22 -0.75
C PRO A 5 -6.83 -9.82 -2.04
N SER A 6 -5.69 -9.36 -2.54
CA SER A 6 -4.93 -10.10 -3.56
C SER A 6 -3.46 -9.70 -3.57
N VAL A 7 -2.79 -9.86 -2.42
CA VAL A 7 -1.40 -10.31 -2.45
C VAL A 7 -1.35 -11.62 -1.68
N SER A 8 -1.61 -12.69 -2.43
CA SER A 8 -1.39 -14.09 -2.08
C SER A 8 0.11 -14.39 -1.98
N ALA A 9 0.79 -13.70 -1.05
CA ALA A 9 2.14 -14.01 -0.61
C ALA A 9 2.28 -13.60 0.87
N LYS A 10 1.63 -14.36 1.76
CA LYS A 10 1.83 -14.40 3.23
C LYS A 10 2.32 -13.09 3.86
N PHE A 11 1.54 -12.00 3.77
CA PHE A 11 1.82 -10.83 4.58
C PHE A 11 1.80 -11.22 6.06
N ILE A 12 2.90 -10.98 6.77
CA ILE A 12 2.99 -11.13 8.21
C ILE A 12 3.55 -9.83 8.74
N CYS A 13 2.74 -9.11 9.51
CA CYS A 13 3.16 -7.84 10.08
C CYS A 13 4.41 -8.02 10.95
N SER A 14 5.48 -7.30 10.62
CA SER A 14 6.76 -7.30 11.35
C SER A 14 6.63 -6.77 12.79
N LYS A 15 5.57 -6.04 13.11
CA LYS A 15 5.32 -5.47 14.45
C LYS A 15 4.42 -6.33 15.34
N CYS A 16 3.36 -6.92 14.80
CA CYS A 16 2.34 -7.61 15.62
C CYS A 16 2.02 -9.05 15.18
N LYS A 17 2.71 -9.56 14.15
CA LYS A 17 2.56 -10.92 13.59
C LYS A 17 1.16 -11.26 13.07
N SER A 18 0.25 -10.28 12.98
CA SER A 18 -1.05 -10.46 12.33
C SER A 18 -0.87 -10.65 10.83
N LYS A 19 -1.79 -11.42 10.24
CA LYS A 19 -1.88 -11.67 8.80
C LYS A 19 -2.91 -10.77 8.11
N ASP A 20 -3.66 -10.01 8.89
CA ASP A 20 -4.68 -9.11 8.37
C ASP A 20 -4.04 -7.78 7.95
N CYS A 21 -4.24 -7.43 6.68
CA CYS A 21 -3.78 -6.19 6.12
C CYS A 21 -4.79 -5.57 5.15
N GLU A 22 -4.62 -4.27 4.97
CA GLU A 22 -5.25 -3.43 3.95
C GLU A 22 -4.16 -3.11 2.93
N THR A 23 -4.47 -3.20 1.64
CA THR A 23 -3.52 -2.98 0.55
C THR A 23 -4.06 -1.92 -0.38
N ASP A 24 -3.25 -0.91 -0.66
CA ASP A 24 -3.59 0.23 -1.50
C ASP A 24 -2.49 0.46 -2.54
N GLU A 25 -2.84 1.09 -3.67
CA GLU A 25 -1.88 1.52 -4.67
C GLU A 25 -1.75 3.04 -4.65
N ILE A 26 -0.52 3.52 -4.66
CA ILE A 26 -0.14 4.94 -4.63
C ILE A 26 0.64 5.23 -5.90
N GLN A 27 0.11 6.10 -6.75
CA GLN A 27 0.85 6.64 -7.88
C GLN A 27 1.41 8.01 -7.48
N VAL A 28 2.74 8.14 -7.47
CA VAL A 28 3.35 9.46 -7.27
C VAL A 28 3.07 10.28 -8.52
N VAL A 29 2.59 11.51 -8.33
CA VAL A 29 2.40 12.49 -9.40
C VAL A 29 3.20 13.73 -9.03
N SER A 30 4.03 14.20 -9.95
CA SER A 30 4.88 15.38 -9.75
C SER A 30 4.55 16.45 -10.78
N GLY A 31 4.56 17.71 -10.37
CA GLY A 31 4.34 18.84 -11.26
C GLY A 31 3.53 19.95 -10.62
N SER A 32 3.04 20.86 -11.44
CA SER A 32 2.25 22.03 -11.03
C SER A 32 0.78 21.83 -11.40
N ALA A 33 -0.10 22.70 -10.91
CA ALA A 33 -1.55 22.64 -11.18
C ALA A 33 -1.92 22.53 -12.69
N TRP A 34 -1.04 22.96 -13.60
CA TRP A 34 -1.23 22.92 -15.05
C TRP A 34 -0.44 21.83 -15.79
N SER A 35 0.43 21.08 -15.12
CA SER A 35 1.24 20.04 -15.76
C SER A 35 1.60 18.96 -14.75
N PHE A 36 0.95 17.80 -14.85
CA PHE A 36 1.16 16.65 -13.99
C PHE A 36 1.91 15.56 -14.75
N GLN A 37 3.04 15.12 -14.20
CA GLN A 37 3.79 13.98 -14.69
C GLN A 37 3.51 12.78 -13.77
N LYS A 38 3.14 11.64 -14.39
CA LYS A 38 2.99 10.37 -13.69
C LYS A 38 4.38 9.84 -13.33
N GLY A 39 4.58 9.63 -12.04
CA GLY A 39 5.78 9.07 -11.45
C GLY A 39 5.62 7.60 -11.07
N PRO A 40 6.52 7.09 -10.21
CA PRO A 40 6.52 5.69 -9.81
C PRO A 40 5.25 5.25 -9.06
N HIS A 41 4.88 3.99 -9.24
CA HIS A 41 3.83 3.34 -8.48
C HIS A 41 4.40 2.66 -7.24
N PHE A 42 3.68 2.75 -6.15
CA PHE A 42 3.96 2.08 -4.90
C PHE A 42 2.73 1.31 -4.46
N GLN A 43 2.93 0.17 -3.83
CA GLN A 43 1.93 -0.56 -3.09
C GLN A 43 2.12 -0.26 -1.60
N SER A 44 1.07 0.22 -0.95
CA SER A 44 0.99 0.36 0.49
C SER A 44 0.37 -0.90 1.08
N VAL A 45 0.98 -1.46 2.12
CA VAL A 45 0.43 -2.58 2.88
C VAL A 45 0.35 -2.17 4.35
N THR A 46 -0.87 -1.97 4.85
CA THR A 46 -1.13 -1.53 6.22
C THR A 46 -1.68 -2.68 7.04
N CYS A 47 -1.06 -3.00 8.17
CA CYS A 47 -1.59 -4.00 9.09
C CYS A 47 -2.91 -3.52 9.71
N ALA A 48 -3.97 -4.32 9.59
CA ALA A 48 -5.29 -3.96 10.11
C ALA A 48 -5.32 -3.90 11.65
N LYS A 49 -4.42 -4.63 12.32
CA LYS A 49 -4.35 -4.73 13.79
C LYS A 49 -3.58 -3.57 14.44
N CYS A 50 -2.33 -3.35 14.02
CA CYS A 50 -1.45 -2.36 14.66
C CYS A 50 -1.21 -1.10 13.81
N LYS A 51 -1.83 -1.01 12.63
CA LYS A 51 -1.75 0.15 11.72
C LYS A 51 -0.33 0.50 11.27
N TYR A 52 0.59 -0.47 11.34
CA TYR A 52 1.91 -0.34 10.75
C TYR A 52 1.80 -0.48 9.24
N THR A 53 2.39 0.47 8.50
CA THR A 53 2.33 0.53 7.04
C THR A 53 3.72 0.33 6.43
N GLU A 54 3.79 -0.54 5.44
CA GLU A 54 4.97 -0.79 4.60
C GLU A 54 4.67 -0.32 3.18
N PHE A 55 5.67 0.26 2.50
CA PHE A 55 5.56 0.71 1.12
C PHE A 55 6.52 -0.07 0.24
N TYR A 56 6.00 -0.65 -0.84
CA TYR A 56 6.75 -1.42 -1.83
C TYR A 56 6.70 -0.70 -3.16
N LYS A 57 7.83 -0.45 -3.80
CA LYS A 57 7.84 0.10 -5.16
C LYS A 57 7.41 -1.01 -6.13
N LYS A 58 6.44 -0.72 -6.99
CA LYS A 58 5.92 -1.63 -8.02
C LYS A 58 6.66 -1.45 -9.34
#